data_AF-A0A259D9X6-F1
#
_entry.id   AF-A0A259D9X6-F1
#
_cell.length_a   1.000
_cell.length_b   1.000
_cell.length_c   1.000
_cell.angle_alpha   90.00
_cell.angle_beta   90.00
_cell.angle_gamma   90.00
#
_symmetry.space_group_name_H-M   'P 1'
#
loop_
_entity.id
_entity.type
_entity.pdbx_description
1 polymer ?
#
loop_
_entity_poly.entity_id
_entity_poly.type
_entity_poly.pdbx_seq_one_letter_code
_entity_poly.pdbx_strand_id
1 'polypeptide(L)'
;MSEPASISLGIATRYATALFELAKEASILPALEADTTALAEALATSPELRAVIASPMISREDQGRAIAAIAARIGVTPLVANTLALMSEKR
;
A
#
# COMPACT_ATOMS: atom_id res chain seq x y z
N MET A 1 -0.29 -20.77 -15.47
CA MET A 1 -1.44 -19.86 -15.62
C MET A 1 -1.11 -18.59 -14.83
N SER A 2 -0.47 -17.59 -15.44
CA SER A 2 0.23 -16.50 -14.72
C SER A 2 -0.02 -15.08 -15.26
N GLU A 3 -0.93 -14.91 -16.21
CA GLU A 3 -1.18 -13.63 -16.88
C GLU A 3 -1.72 -12.51 -15.94
N PRO A 4 -2.64 -12.76 -14.98
CA PRO A 4 -3.16 -11.71 -14.09
C PRO A 4 -2.11 -11.20 -13.09
N ALA A 5 -1.25 -12.09 -12.59
CA ALA A 5 -0.19 -11.75 -11.65
C ALA A 5 0.89 -10.88 -12.31
N SER A 6 1.21 -11.17 -13.58
CA SER A 6 2.20 -10.41 -14.36
C SER A 6 1.75 -8.97 -14.62
N ILE A 7 0.46 -8.75 -14.95
CA ILE A 7 -0.11 -7.41 -15.12
C ILE A 7 -0.16 -6.64 -13.79
N SER A 8 -0.57 -7.32 -12.72
CA SER A 8 -0.63 -6.72 -11.38
C SER A 8 0.75 -6.31 -10.88
N LEU A 9 1.79 -7.10 -11.18
CA LEU A 9 3.17 -6.79 -10.85
C LEU A 9 3.67 -5.54 -11.60
N GLY A 10 3.35 -5.40 -12.90
CA GLY A 10 3.72 -4.21 -13.67
C GLY A 10 3.17 -2.90 -13.10
N ILE A 11 1.91 -2.92 -12.64
CA ILE A 11 1.26 -1.77 -11.99
C ILE A 11 1.90 -1.48 -10.63
N ALA A 12 2.16 -2.52 -9.83
CA ALA A 12 2.82 -2.39 -8.53
C ALA A 12 4.21 -1.77 -8.66
N THR A 13 5.02 -2.24 -9.61
CA THR A 13 6.36 -1.69 -9.87
C THR A 13 6.30 -0.20 -10.20
N ARG A 14 5.34 0.24 -11.04
CA ARG A 14 5.21 1.66 -11.39
C ARG A 14 4.93 2.55 -10.17
N TYR A 15 3.99 2.13 -9.31
CA TYR A 15 3.69 2.89 -8.09
C TYR A 15 4.85 2.87 -7.09
N ALA A 16 5.53 1.73 -6.93
CA ALA A 16 6.70 1.61 -6.07
C ALA A 16 7.86 2.50 -6.53
N THR A 17 8.15 2.54 -7.84
CA THR A 17 9.17 3.44 -8.41
C THR A 17 8.80 4.90 -8.21
N ALA A 18 7.54 5.29 -8.47
CA ALA A 18 7.11 6.67 -8.27
C ALA A 18 7.22 7.11 -6.80
N LEU A 19 6.82 6.24 -5.87
CA LEU A 19 6.96 6.49 -4.43
C LEU A 19 8.43 6.61 -4.01
N PHE A 20 9.29 5.73 -4.51
CA PHE A 20 10.73 5.75 -4.21
C PHE A 20 11.41 7.03 -4.71
N GLU A 21 11.17 7.44 -5.96
CA GLU A 21 11.74 8.68 -6.50
C GLU A 21 11.24 9.90 -5.72
N LEU A 22 9.95 9.96 -5.37
CA LEU A 22 9.41 11.07 -4.56
C LEU A 22 10.01 11.10 -3.15
N ALA A 23 10.22 9.95 -2.52
CA ALA A 23 10.88 9.87 -1.21
C ALA A 23 12.36 10.27 -1.28
N LYS A 24 13.04 9.94 -2.38
CA LYS A 24 14.43 10.34 -2.65
C LYS A 24 14.56 11.84 -2.87
N GLU A 25 13.69 12.43 -3.69
CA GLU A 25 13.63 13.87 -3.91
C GLU A 25 13.36 14.63 -2.60
N ALA A 26 12.46 14.11 -1.77
CA ALA A 26 12.16 14.67 -0.46
C ALA A 26 13.19 14.34 0.63
N SER A 27 14.25 13.56 0.33
CA SER A 27 15.28 13.13 1.28
C SER A 27 14.74 12.37 2.51
N ILE A 28 13.66 11.60 2.33
CA ILE A 28 12.99 10.83 3.39
C ILE A 28 13.09 9.31 3.18
N LEU A 29 14.10 8.83 2.45
CA LEU A 29 14.30 7.39 2.22
C LEU A 29 14.34 6.54 3.51
N PRO A 30 14.99 6.97 4.61
CA PRO A 30 14.94 6.20 5.86
C PRO A 30 13.53 6.06 6.44
N ALA A 31 12.69 7.09 6.28
CA ALA A 31 11.29 7.02 6.71
C ALA A 31 10.48 6.10 5.80
N LEU A 32 10.73 6.09 4.49
CA LEU A 32 10.09 5.16 3.56
C LEU A 32 10.45 3.69 3.88
N GLU A 33 11.69 3.41 4.26
CA GLU A 33 12.12 2.07 4.69
C GLU A 33 11.37 1.63 5.96
N ALA A 34 11.25 2.51 6.95
CA ALA A 34 10.48 2.24 8.16
C ALA A 34 8.99 2.00 7.85
N ASP A 35 8.38 2.84 7.02
CA ASP A 35 6.97 2.73 6.63
C ASP A 35 6.67 1.41 5.91
N THR A 36 7.54 1.03 4.95
CA THR A 36 7.38 -0.21 4.17
C THR A 36 7.58 -1.45 5.04
N THR A 37 8.49 -1.39 6.01
CA THR A 37 8.67 -2.43 7.03
C THR A 37 7.43 -2.58 7.90
N ALA A 38 6.92 -1.47 8.45
CA ALA A 38 5.70 -1.48 9.28
C ALA A 38 4.48 -2.01 8.51
N LEU A 39 4.35 -1.66 7.23
CA LEU A 39 3.27 -2.17 6.38
C LEU A 39 3.41 -3.68 6.12
N ALA A 40 4.64 -4.16 5.87
CA ALA A 40 4.91 -5.58 5.69
C ALA A 40 4.59 -6.38 6.97
N GLU A 41 4.95 -5.86 8.14
CA GLU A 41 4.62 -6.46 9.43
C GLU A 41 3.12 -6.49 9.68
N ALA A 42 2.40 -5.40 9.40
CA ALA A 42 0.94 -5.36 9.53
C ALA A 42 0.25 -6.42 8.65
N LEU A 43 0.74 -6.62 7.42
CA LEU A 43 0.24 -7.65 6.51
C LEU A 43 0.58 -9.07 6.98
N ALA A 44 1.77 -9.27 7.53
CA ALA A 44 2.21 -10.57 8.03
C ALA A 44 1.43 -10.99 9.29
N THR A 45 1.17 -10.04 10.19
CA THR A 45 0.55 -10.30 11.49
C THR A 45 -0.97 -10.29 11.48
N SER A 46 -1.63 -9.72 10.44
CA SER A 46 -3.09 -9.72 10.32
C SER A 46 -3.59 -10.55 9.12
N PRO A 47 -4.07 -11.79 9.36
CA PRO A 47 -4.83 -12.56 8.38
C PRO A 47 -6.07 -11.81 7.87
N GLU A 48 -6.74 -11.05 8.72
CA GLU A 48 -7.96 -10.30 8.41
C GLU A 48 -7.66 -9.17 7.43
N LEU A 49 -6.55 -8.44 7.62
CA LEU A 49 -6.11 -7.42 6.66
C LEU A 49 -5.84 -8.03 5.28
N ARG A 50 -5.17 -9.18 5.24
CA ARG A 50 -4.95 -9.91 3.98
C ARG A 50 -6.27 -10.33 3.32
N ALA A 51 -7.23 -10.80 4.12
CA ALA A 51 -8.57 -11.15 3.63
C ALA A 51 -9.30 -9.92 3.08
N VAL A 52 -9.21 -8.77 3.75
CA VAL A 52 -9.80 -7.51 3.28
C VAL A 52 -9.19 -7.09 1.94
N ILE A 53 -7.87 -7.16 1.80
CA ILE A 53 -7.17 -6.76 0.57
C ILE A 53 -7.51 -7.70 -0.61
N ALA A 54 -7.65 -8.99 -0.35
CA ALA A 54 -7.94 -10.00 -1.36
C ALA A 54 -9.44 -10.12 -1.70
N SER A 55 -10.34 -9.56 -0.87
CA SER A 55 -11.78 -9.78 -1.01
C SER A 55 -12.36 -9.03 -2.21
N PRO A 56 -13.07 -9.72 -3.13
CA PRO A 56 -13.87 -9.07 -4.17
C PRO A 56 -15.24 -8.59 -3.65
N MET A 57 -15.62 -8.97 -2.42
CA MET A 57 -16.94 -8.66 -1.85
C MET A 57 -16.96 -7.34 -1.07
N ILE A 58 -15.79 -6.84 -0.69
CA ILE A 58 -15.66 -5.56 0.02
C ILE A 58 -15.68 -4.43 -1.01
N SER A 59 -16.49 -3.41 -0.77
CA SER A 59 -16.55 -2.25 -1.66
C SER A 59 -15.20 -1.54 -1.72
N ARG A 60 -14.91 -0.86 -2.84
CA ARG A 60 -13.66 -0.11 -2.99
C ARG A 60 -13.51 0.97 -1.90
N GLU A 61 -14.62 1.58 -1.53
CA GLU A 61 -14.67 2.61 -0.48
C GLU A 61 -14.34 2.03 0.90
N ASP A 62 -14.94 0.88 1.25
CA ASP A 62 -14.65 0.19 2.51
C ASP A 62 -13.20 -0.29 2.59
N GLN A 63 -12.68 -0.81 1.47
CA GLN A 63 -11.30 -1.23 1.38
C GLN A 63 -10.34 -0.04 1.55
N GLY A 64 -10.63 1.09 0.91
CA GLY A 64 -9.87 2.33 1.07
C GLY A 64 -9.89 2.85 2.51
N ARG A 65 -11.07 2.85 3.17
CA ARG A 65 -11.20 3.21 4.59
C ARG A 65 -10.38 2.30 5.50
N ALA A 66 -10.41 1.00 5.25
CA ALA A 66 -9.65 0.02 6.04
C ALA A 66 -8.14 0.26 5.91
N ILE A 67 -7.64 0.45 4.68
CA ILE A 67 -6.23 0.73 4.42
C ILE A 67 -5.80 2.05 5.08
N ALA A 68 -6.62 3.11 4.96
CA ALA A 68 -6.34 4.40 5.58
C ALA A 68 -6.29 4.32 7.12
N ALA A 69 -7.22 3.59 7.74
CA ALA A 69 -7.24 3.38 9.18
C ALA A 69 -5.99 2.65 9.68
N ILE A 70 -5.49 1.69 8.90
CA ILE A 70 -4.28 0.93 9.24
C ILE A 70 -3.04 1.78 9.07
N ALA A 71 -2.93 2.52 7.96
CA ALA A 71 -1.86 3.47 7.71
C ALA A 71 -1.74 4.51 8.85
N ALA A 72 -2.88 5.04 9.31
CA ALA A 72 -2.93 5.94 10.46
C ALA A 72 -2.51 5.27 11.76
N ARG A 73 -2.90 4.00 11.99
CA ARG A 73 -2.58 3.25 13.20
C ARG A 73 -1.09 2.91 13.32
N ILE A 74 -0.44 2.55 12.22
CA ILE A 74 0.99 2.21 12.20
C ILE A 74 1.89 3.44 12.04
N GLY A 75 1.31 4.61 11.80
CA GLY A 75 2.03 5.89 11.80
C GLY A 75 2.91 6.12 10.57
N VAL A 76 2.49 5.65 9.39
CA VAL A 76 3.27 5.87 8.16
C VAL A 76 3.36 7.36 7.81
N THR A 77 4.38 7.74 7.05
CA THR A 77 4.52 9.11 6.55
C THR A 77 3.33 9.53 5.67
N PRO A 78 3.05 10.84 5.57
CA PRO A 78 2.00 11.36 4.69
C PRO A 78 2.18 10.94 3.23
N LEU A 79 3.44 10.79 2.78
CA LEU A 79 3.76 10.34 1.43
C LEU A 79 3.22 8.92 1.17
N VAL A 80 3.49 7.98 2.09
CA VAL A 80 3.01 6.60 1.99
C VAL A 80 1.49 6.53 2.17
N ALA A 81 0.92 7.27 3.13
CA ALA A 81 -0.52 7.34 3.33
C ALA A 81 -1.27 7.81 2.08
N ASN A 82 -0.81 8.88 1.43
CA ASN A 82 -1.41 9.42 0.21
C ASN A 82 -1.28 8.44 -0.97
N THR A 83 -0.16 7.73 -1.05
CA THR A 83 0.05 6.70 -2.10
C THR A 83 -0.92 5.54 -1.92
N LEU A 84 -1.12 5.05 -0.69
CA LEU A 84 -2.08 4.00 -0.38
C LEU A 84 -3.52 4.43 -0.68
N ALA A 85 -3.88 5.68 -0.36
CA ALA A 85 -5.18 6.25 -0.71
C ALA A 85 -5.39 6.28 -2.23
N LEU A 86 -4.41 6.76 -3.00
CA LEU A 86 -4.47 6.76 -4.46
C LEU A 86 -4.65 5.35 -5.04
N MET A 87 -3.91 4.36 -4.53
CA MET A 87 -4.03 2.96 -4.98
C MET A 87 -5.42 2.38 -4.68
N SER A 88 -6.05 2.76 -3.57
CA SER A 88 -7.41 2.32 -3.25
C SER A 88 -8.47 2.88 -4.20
N GLU A 89 -8.26 4.09 -4.72
CA GLU A 89 -9.16 4.74 -5.68
C GLU A 89 -9.02 4.17 -7.10
N LYS A 90 -7.81 3.76 -7.49
CA LYS A 90 -7.48 3.34 -8.87
C LYS A 90 -7.46 1.82 -9.09
N ARG A 91 -7.96 1.05 -8.13
CA ARG A 91 -8.05 -0.42 -8.21
C ARG A 91 -9.12 -0.88 -9.20
#